data_AF-A0A956JBT1-F1
#
_entry.id   AF-A0A956JBT1-F1
#
_cell.length_a   1.000
_cell.length_b   1.000
_cell.length_c   1.000
_cell.angle_alpha   90.00
_cell.angle_beta   90.00
_cell.angle_gamma   90.00
#
_symmetry.space_group_name_H-M   'P 1'
#
loop_
_entity.id
_entity.type
_entity.pdbx_description
1 polymer ?
#
loop_
_entity_poly.entity_id
_entity_poly.type
_entity_poly.pdbx_seq_one_letter_code
_entity_poly.pdbx_strand_id
1 'polypeptide(L)'
;MTADDDLITIPRSRLESLMSAVSAASVAAYEEALTEIKVRDEDDFGELEHVVALFIDELRTAAQRRDEAMKAMTEARASLEEKLDTIRRQQIAIRDLSAPIIDLWEGILTLPIVGTVDSQRAVDITEKLLQRIADTNAACVIIDLTGVDVVDTMTADHLIKLVKSARLLGTYCVVTGIGPEIARTLVDLGVELHELVTLKRLREGLQACLVHLQGRRSSSSHWKDAHSSGQSNGR
;
A
#
# COMPACT_ATOMS: atom_id res chain seq x y z
N MET A 1 31.15 68.89 31.43
CA MET A 1 30.61 67.60 30.94
C MET A 1 29.13 67.83 30.74
N THR A 2 28.73 68.10 29.50
CA THR A 2 28.26 67.10 28.51
C THR A 2 26.75 66.92 28.63
N ALA A 3 26.03 67.64 27.78
CA ALA A 3 24.84 67.20 27.06
C ALA A 3 24.46 68.43 26.23
N ASP A 4 25.14 68.63 25.11
CA ASP A 4 24.50 69.35 24.01
C ASP A 4 23.36 68.41 23.61
N ASP A 5 22.18 68.71 24.11
CA ASP A 5 20.99 67.88 23.92
C ASP A 5 20.51 68.22 22.50
N ASP A 6 21.02 67.47 21.51
CA ASP A 6 20.65 67.54 20.10
C ASP A 6 19.17 67.13 19.94
N LEU A 7 18.29 68.01 20.43
CA LEU A 7 16.85 67.83 20.46
C LEU A 7 16.28 68.18 19.09
N ILE A 8 15.92 67.16 18.32
CA ILE A 8 15.22 67.30 17.05
C ILE A 8 13.79 67.77 17.34
N THR A 9 13.41 68.96 16.86
CA THR A 9 12.05 69.48 17.00
C THR A 9 11.17 68.95 15.87
N ILE A 10 10.25 68.05 16.22
CA ILE A 10 9.42 67.33 15.24
C ILE A 10 7.96 67.81 15.35
N PRO A 11 7.30 68.16 14.23
CA PRO A 11 5.86 68.40 14.21
C PRO A 11 5.09 67.17 14.72
N ARG A 12 4.21 67.38 15.71
CA ARG A 12 3.38 66.30 16.31
C ARG A 12 2.63 65.46 15.28
N SER A 13 2.18 66.09 14.19
CA SER A 13 1.51 65.39 13.08
C SER A 13 2.38 64.32 12.41
N ARG A 14 3.71 64.54 12.31
CA ARG A 14 4.64 63.55 11.72
C ARG A 14 4.83 62.35 12.65
N LEU A 15 4.93 62.61 13.95
CA LEU A 15 4.98 61.55 14.96
C LEU A 15 3.70 60.71 14.93
N GLU A 16 2.53 61.34 14.87
CA GLU A 16 1.23 60.66 14.79
C GLU A 16 1.10 59.83 13.51
N SER A 17 1.55 60.35 12.35
CA SER A 17 1.59 59.60 11.09
C SER A 17 2.51 58.39 11.13
N LEU A 18 3.71 58.52 11.71
CA LEU A 18 4.65 57.39 11.82
C LEU A 18 4.12 56.31 12.77
N MET A 19 3.52 56.71 13.90
CA MET A 19 2.87 55.78 14.82
C MET A 19 1.68 55.05 14.19
N SER A 20 0.87 55.76 13.40
CA SER A 20 -0.24 55.19 12.65
C SER A 20 0.26 54.17 11.62
N ALA A 21 1.31 54.49 10.87
CA ALA A 21 1.88 53.60 9.87
C ALA A 21 2.42 52.30 10.49
N VAL A 22 3.13 52.40 11.62
CA VAL A 22 3.61 51.23 12.35
C VAL A 22 2.44 50.41 12.90
N SER A 23 1.36 51.04 13.36
CA SER A 23 0.16 50.34 13.80
C SER A 23 -0.53 49.60 12.65
N ALA A 24 -0.69 50.24 11.49
CA ALA A 24 -1.24 49.61 10.29
C ALA A 24 -0.37 48.42 9.82
N ALA A 25 0.96 48.58 9.81
CA ALA A 25 1.89 47.49 9.48
C ALA A 25 1.79 46.30 10.46
N SER A 26 1.48 46.55 11.74
CA SER A 26 1.32 45.49 12.76
C SER A 26 0.12 44.56 12.50
N VAL A 27 -0.92 45.07 11.82
CA VAL A 27 -2.09 44.29 11.38
C VAL A 27 -1.99 43.87 9.91
N ALA A 28 -0.78 43.90 9.33
CA ALA A 28 -0.49 43.58 7.95
C ALA A 28 -1.18 44.48 6.90
N ALA A 29 -1.62 45.69 7.29
CA ALA A 29 -2.13 46.72 6.38
C ALA A 29 -0.96 47.53 5.79
N TYR A 30 -0.05 46.86 5.09
CA TYR A 30 1.21 47.45 4.64
C TYR A 30 1.04 48.56 3.60
N GLU A 31 0.04 48.45 2.72
CA GLU A 31 -0.24 49.49 1.71
C GLU A 31 -0.72 50.78 2.37
N GLU A 32 -1.63 50.67 3.36
CA GLU A 32 -2.13 51.78 4.16
C GLU A 32 -0.99 52.44 4.95
N ALA A 33 -0.17 51.61 5.60
CA ALA A 33 1.01 52.06 6.34
C ALA A 33 2.01 52.85 5.47
N LEU A 34 2.28 52.40 4.23
CA LEU A 34 3.19 53.08 3.31
C LEU A 34 2.60 54.39 2.76
N THR A 35 1.27 54.51 2.64
CA THR A 35 0.63 55.77 2.22
C THR A 35 0.63 56.86 3.30
N GLU A 36 0.74 56.48 4.58
CA GLU A 36 0.77 57.42 5.70
C GLU A 36 2.14 58.09 5.89
N ILE A 37 3.22 57.43 5.45
CA ILE A 37 4.58 57.96 5.54
C ILE A 37 4.90 58.79 4.29
N LYS A 38 4.94 60.11 4.45
CA LYS A 38 5.45 61.03 3.43
C LYS A 38 6.96 61.21 3.63
N VAL A 39 7.75 60.38 2.96
CA VAL A 39 9.22 60.50 2.96
C VAL A 39 9.64 61.90 2.49
N ARG A 40 10.44 62.60 3.29
CA ARG A 40 11.02 63.91 2.97
C ARG A 40 12.51 63.86 3.29
N ASP A 41 13.36 64.27 2.36
CA ASP A 41 14.82 64.21 2.52
C ASP A 41 15.40 65.52 3.09
N GLU A 42 14.60 66.28 3.85
CA GLU A 42 14.94 67.65 4.26
C GLU A 42 15.47 67.77 5.70
N ASP A 43 15.25 66.76 6.56
CA ASP A 43 15.70 66.76 7.96
C ASP A 43 15.99 65.35 8.52
N ASP A 44 16.70 65.30 9.66
CA ASP A 44 17.10 64.05 10.34
C ASP A 44 15.92 63.13 10.70
N PHE A 45 14.71 63.69 10.90
CA PHE A 45 13.51 62.88 11.15
C PHE A 45 12.96 62.25 9.85
N GLY A 46 13.19 62.89 8.71
CA GLY A 46 12.90 62.36 7.39
C GLY A 46 13.69 61.10 7.06
N GLU A 47 14.94 61.00 7.51
CA GLU A 47 15.73 59.77 7.41
C GLU A 47 15.07 58.61 8.19
N LEU A 48 14.54 58.88 9.39
CA LEU A 48 13.80 57.87 10.16
C LEU A 48 12.50 57.45 9.46
N GLU A 49 11.74 58.40 8.92
CA GLU A 49 10.54 58.12 8.12
C GLU A 49 10.89 57.22 6.92
N HIS A 50 12.01 57.49 6.24
CA HIS A 50 12.50 56.68 5.14
C HIS A 50 12.84 55.24 5.56
N VAL A 51 13.59 55.08 6.65
CA VAL A 51 13.97 53.75 7.19
C VAL A 51 12.73 52.95 7.59
N VAL A 52 11.76 53.57 8.24
CA VAL A 52 10.50 52.91 8.62
C VAL A 52 9.69 52.50 7.39
N ALA A 53 9.60 53.35 6.36
CA ALA A 53 8.93 53.00 5.11
C ALA A 53 9.62 51.81 4.40
N LEU A 54 10.95 51.80 4.32
CA LEU A 54 11.71 50.66 3.78
C LEU A 54 11.45 49.37 4.55
N PHE A 55 11.43 49.44 5.89
CA PHE A 55 11.16 48.27 6.73
C PHE A 55 9.74 47.72 6.52
N ILE A 56 8.74 48.60 6.42
CA ILE A 56 7.34 48.20 6.16
C ILE A 56 7.21 47.56 4.77
N ASP A 57 7.93 48.06 3.76
CA ASP A 57 7.94 47.46 2.42
C ASP A 57 8.63 46.08 2.38
N GLU A 58 9.70 45.90 3.15
CA GLU A 58 10.36 44.61 3.30
C GLU A 58 9.43 43.59 3.99
N LEU A 59 8.71 44.00 5.06
CA LEU A 59 7.70 43.16 5.71
C LEU A 59 6.58 42.76 4.75
N ARG A 60 6.09 43.71 3.94
CA ARG A 60 5.09 43.45 2.90
C ARG A 60 5.56 42.37 1.93
N THR A 61 6.78 42.54 1.41
CA THR A 61 7.38 41.61 0.45
C THR A 61 7.60 40.23 1.07
N ALA A 62 8.06 40.17 2.32
CA ALA A 62 8.24 38.92 3.06
C ALA A 62 6.91 38.20 3.29
N ALA A 63 5.85 38.93 3.66
CA ALA A 63 4.51 38.38 3.84
C ALA A 63 3.95 37.80 2.53
N GLN A 64 4.09 38.54 1.41
CA GLN A 64 3.67 38.07 0.09
C GLN A 64 4.39 36.78 -0.32
N ARG A 65 5.73 36.73 -0.18
CA ARG A 65 6.51 35.52 -0.48
C ARG A 65 6.10 34.34 0.37
N ARG A 66 5.80 34.57 1.65
CA ARG A 66 5.32 33.52 2.56
C ARG A 66 3.95 33.00 2.12
N ASP A 67 3.03 33.87 1.77
CA ASP A 67 1.67 33.49 1.37
C ASP A 67 1.68 32.73 0.03
N GLU A 68 2.51 33.16 -0.93
CA GLU A 68 2.75 32.44 -2.19
C GLU A 68 3.38 31.06 -1.94
N ALA A 69 4.40 30.98 -1.09
CA ALA A 69 5.04 29.70 -0.74
C ALA A 69 4.06 28.76 -0.03
N MET A 70 3.23 29.29 0.87
CA MET A 70 2.20 28.51 1.57
C MET A 70 1.17 27.95 0.58
N LYS A 71 0.70 28.78 -0.35
CA LYS A 71 -0.23 28.36 -1.40
C LYS A 71 0.37 27.27 -2.29
N ALA A 72 1.58 27.49 -2.80
CA ALA A 72 2.29 26.50 -3.63
C ALA A 72 2.52 25.18 -2.88
N MET A 73 2.86 25.23 -1.58
CA MET A 73 3.04 24.05 -0.75
C MET A 73 1.73 23.28 -0.54
N THR A 74 0.61 23.97 -0.33
CA THR A 74 -0.71 23.33 -0.19
C THR A 74 -1.14 22.64 -1.49
N GLU A 75 -0.94 23.29 -2.65
CA GLU A 75 -1.26 22.70 -3.96
C GLU A 75 -0.36 21.49 -4.26
N ALA A 76 0.94 21.59 -3.99
CA ALA A 76 1.89 20.49 -4.17
C ALA A 76 1.53 19.28 -3.28
N ARG A 77 1.13 19.55 -2.02
CA ARG A 77 0.69 18.51 -1.10
C ARG A 77 -0.58 17.81 -1.58
N ALA A 78 -1.58 18.56 -2.03
CA ALA A 78 -2.82 17.99 -2.56
C ALA A 78 -2.56 17.10 -3.78
N SER A 79 -1.70 17.54 -4.72
CA SER A 79 -1.32 16.73 -5.89
C SER A 79 -0.56 15.47 -5.49
N LEU A 80 0.31 15.54 -4.47
CA LEU A 80 1.03 14.37 -3.97
C LEU A 80 0.06 13.35 -3.35
N GLU A 81 -0.89 13.81 -2.54
CA GLU A 81 -1.91 12.96 -1.92
C GLU A 81 -2.76 12.24 -3.00
N GLU A 82 -3.17 12.93 -4.07
CA GLU A 82 -3.89 12.34 -5.20
C GLU A 82 -3.06 11.26 -5.94
N LYS A 83 -1.77 11.53 -6.18
CA LYS A 83 -0.86 10.56 -6.81
C LYS A 83 -0.68 9.32 -5.95
N LEU A 84 -0.49 9.50 -4.64
CA LEU A 84 -0.35 8.39 -3.69
C LEU A 84 -1.62 7.54 -3.64
N ASP A 85 -2.79 8.16 -3.70
CA ASP A 85 -4.06 7.43 -3.72
C ASP A 85 -4.24 6.63 -5.02
N THR A 86 -3.86 7.21 -6.16
CA THR A 86 -3.85 6.51 -7.45
C THR A 86 -2.93 5.28 -7.43
N ILE A 87 -1.70 5.44 -6.93
CA ILE A 87 -0.75 4.32 -6.77
C ILE A 87 -1.35 3.24 -5.86
N ARG A 88 -1.94 3.63 -4.73
CA ARG A 88 -2.57 2.68 -3.80
C ARG A 88 -3.71 1.90 -4.47
N ARG A 89 -4.60 2.57 -5.22
CA ARG A 89 -5.68 1.90 -5.96
C ARG A 89 -5.16 0.94 -7.03
N GLN A 90 -4.13 1.35 -7.78
CA GLN A 90 -3.47 0.48 -8.77
C GLN A 90 -2.84 -0.74 -8.10
N GLN A 91 -2.19 -0.57 -6.95
CA GLN A 91 -1.55 -1.66 -6.21
C GLN A 91 -2.57 -2.65 -5.64
N ILE A 92 -3.74 -2.19 -5.18
CA ILE A 92 -4.85 -3.06 -4.75
C ILE A 92 -5.41 -3.86 -5.94
N ALA A 93 -5.67 -3.21 -7.08
CA ALA A 93 -6.17 -3.88 -8.27
C ALA A 93 -5.19 -4.96 -8.79
N ILE A 94 -3.88 -4.68 -8.72
CA ILE A 94 -2.85 -5.67 -9.06
C ILE A 94 -2.90 -6.84 -8.06
N ARG A 95 -3.03 -6.58 -6.75
CA ARG A 95 -3.11 -7.63 -5.71
C ARG A 95 -4.33 -8.54 -5.88
N ASP A 96 -5.50 -8.01 -6.23
CA ASP A 96 -6.70 -8.84 -6.46
C ASP A 96 -6.59 -9.72 -7.71
N LEU A 97 -5.81 -9.29 -8.71
CA LEU A 97 -5.51 -10.09 -9.91
C LEU A 97 -4.37 -11.11 -9.70
N SER A 98 -3.67 -11.07 -8.57
CA SER A 98 -2.38 -11.75 -8.41
C SER A 98 -2.46 -13.25 -8.09
N ALA A 99 -3.63 -13.80 -7.75
CA ALA A 99 -3.74 -15.23 -7.47
C ALA A 99 -5.18 -15.73 -7.68
N PRO A 100 -5.69 -15.73 -8.92
CA PRO A 100 -7.04 -16.18 -9.20
C PRO A 100 -7.14 -17.67 -8.89
N ILE A 101 -7.97 -18.05 -7.92
CA ILE A 101 -8.32 -19.45 -7.72
C ILE A 101 -9.33 -19.83 -8.80
N ILE A 102 -8.92 -20.71 -9.71
CA ILE A 102 -9.68 -21.08 -10.91
C ILE A 102 -10.23 -22.50 -10.73
N ASP A 103 -11.50 -22.70 -11.06
CA ASP A 103 -12.10 -24.03 -11.18
C ASP A 103 -11.61 -24.68 -12.49
N LEU A 104 -10.67 -25.63 -12.41
CA LEU A 104 -10.17 -26.34 -13.60
C LEU A 104 -11.09 -27.47 -14.04
N TRP A 105 -11.76 -28.10 -13.07
CA TRP A 105 -12.66 -29.22 -13.29
C TRP A 105 -13.61 -29.35 -12.10
N GLU A 106 -14.65 -30.17 -12.25
CA GLU A 106 -15.53 -30.53 -11.13
C GLU A 106 -14.69 -31.14 -9.98
N GLY A 107 -14.64 -30.44 -8.85
CA GLY A 107 -13.86 -30.83 -7.68
C GLY A 107 -12.35 -30.60 -7.77
N ILE A 108 -11.85 -29.89 -8.79
CA ILE A 108 -10.43 -29.53 -8.96
C ILE A 108 -10.26 -28.02 -9.07
N LEU A 109 -9.51 -27.44 -8.12
CA LEU A 109 -9.09 -26.04 -8.15
C LEU A 109 -7.65 -25.92 -8.62
N THR A 110 -7.31 -24.77 -9.20
CA THR A 110 -5.92 -24.35 -9.38
C THR A 110 -5.65 -22.96 -8.84
N LEU A 111 -4.47 -22.82 -8.27
CA LEU A 111 -3.91 -21.57 -7.78
C LEU A 111 -2.60 -21.32 -8.55
N PRO A 112 -2.64 -20.62 -9.69
CA PRO A 112 -1.45 -20.16 -10.38
C PRO A 112 -0.87 -18.96 -9.63
N ILE A 113 0.44 -19.03 -9.35
CA ILE A 113 1.17 -17.95 -8.71
C ILE A 113 2.16 -17.37 -9.73
N VAL A 114 2.06 -16.06 -9.94
CA VAL A 114 2.88 -15.32 -10.91
C VAL A 114 3.62 -14.16 -10.24
N GLY A 115 4.89 -13.97 -10.60
CA GLY A 115 5.75 -12.91 -10.07
C GLY A 115 6.23 -13.20 -8.66
N THR A 116 6.60 -12.14 -7.93
CA THR A 116 7.14 -12.24 -6.57
C THR A 116 6.05 -12.50 -5.55
N VAL A 117 6.23 -13.52 -4.72
CA VAL A 117 5.34 -13.80 -3.60
C VAL A 117 6.00 -13.28 -2.33
N ASP A 118 5.40 -12.27 -1.72
CA ASP A 118 5.80 -11.78 -0.40
C ASP A 118 4.93 -12.41 0.70
N SER A 119 5.33 -12.25 1.96
CA SER A 119 4.65 -12.88 3.09
C SER A 119 3.19 -12.45 3.22
N GLN A 120 2.87 -11.17 2.97
CA GLN A 120 1.49 -10.68 3.06
C GLN A 120 0.62 -11.35 1.99
N ARG A 121 1.11 -11.42 0.76
CA ARG A 121 0.43 -12.09 -0.34
C ARG A 121 0.25 -13.58 -0.06
N ALA A 122 1.22 -14.24 0.56
CA ALA A 122 1.12 -15.65 0.92
C ALA A 122 0.02 -15.93 1.96
N VAL A 123 -0.15 -15.05 2.95
CA VAL A 123 -1.23 -15.12 3.94
C VAL A 123 -2.59 -14.94 3.24
N ASP A 124 -2.75 -13.90 2.44
CA ASP A 124 -4.00 -13.60 1.74
C ASP A 124 -4.42 -14.76 0.80
N ILE A 125 -3.45 -15.33 0.09
CA ILE A 125 -3.65 -16.52 -0.77
C ILE A 125 -4.10 -17.72 0.06
N THR A 126 -3.48 -17.92 1.22
CA THR A 126 -3.79 -19.06 2.09
C THR A 126 -5.24 -19.00 2.56
N GLU A 127 -5.67 -17.85 3.08
CA GLU A 127 -7.04 -17.65 3.54
C GLU A 127 -8.05 -17.85 2.41
N LYS A 128 -7.83 -17.20 1.25
CA LYS A 128 -8.72 -17.28 0.09
C LYS A 128 -8.85 -18.72 -0.42
N LEU A 129 -7.73 -19.47 -0.50
CA LEU A 129 -7.76 -20.83 -1.01
C LEU A 129 -8.44 -21.80 -0.03
N LEU A 130 -8.15 -21.70 1.26
CA LEU A 130 -8.80 -22.56 2.26
C LEU A 130 -10.31 -22.29 2.32
N GLN A 131 -10.74 -21.03 2.24
CA GLN A 131 -12.16 -20.69 2.15
C GLN A 131 -12.80 -21.28 0.89
N ARG A 132 -12.15 -21.11 -0.27
CA ARG A 132 -12.67 -21.66 -1.54
C ARG A 132 -12.78 -23.19 -1.52
N ILE A 133 -11.79 -23.88 -0.95
CA ILE A 133 -11.82 -25.34 -0.76
C ILE A 133 -13.05 -25.74 0.06
N ALA A 134 -13.32 -25.05 1.16
CA ALA A 134 -14.45 -25.34 2.03
C ALA A 134 -15.79 -25.08 1.32
N ASP A 135 -15.92 -23.95 0.63
CA ASP A 135 -17.14 -23.57 -0.07
C ASP A 135 -17.49 -24.52 -1.23
N THR A 136 -16.48 -24.95 -1.99
CA THR A 136 -16.69 -25.81 -3.17
C THR A 136 -16.54 -27.31 -2.88
N ASN A 137 -16.19 -27.68 -1.64
CA ASN A 137 -15.78 -29.05 -1.28
C ASN A 137 -14.76 -29.62 -2.27
N ALA A 138 -13.73 -28.84 -2.60
CA ALA A 138 -12.72 -29.23 -3.58
C ALA A 138 -12.02 -30.52 -3.13
N ALA A 139 -12.00 -31.53 -4.01
CA ALA A 139 -11.30 -32.77 -3.73
C ALA A 139 -9.81 -32.69 -4.08
N CYS A 140 -9.45 -31.83 -5.02
CA CYS A 140 -8.08 -31.59 -5.43
C CYS A 140 -7.76 -30.10 -5.60
N VAL A 141 -6.53 -29.71 -5.28
CA VAL A 141 -5.97 -28.38 -5.54
C VAL A 141 -4.60 -28.51 -6.18
N ILE A 142 -4.36 -27.75 -7.24
CA ILE A 142 -3.06 -27.64 -7.89
C ILE A 142 -2.50 -26.24 -7.70
N ILE A 143 -1.37 -26.13 -6.99
CA ILE A 143 -0.63 -24.88 -6.77
C ILE A 143 0.47 -24.81 -7.83
N ASP A 144 0.38 -23.88 -8.77
CA ASP A 144 1.34 -23.77 -9.87
C ASP A 144 2.31 -22.61 -9.63
N LEU A 145 3.60 -22.95 -9.52
CA LEU A 145 4.71 -22.03 -9.26
C LEU A 145 5.54 -21.74 -10.53
N THR A 146 5.06 -22.15 -11.71
CA THR A 146 5.79 -22.00 -12.98
C THR A 146 6.20 -20.55 -13.27
N GLY A 147 5.42 -19.57 -12.81
CA GLY A 147 5.68 -18.14 -13.00
C GLY A 147 6.35 -17.44 -11.82
N VAL A 148 6.95 -18.18 -10.88
CA VAL A 148 7.60 -17.64 -9.69
C VAL A 148 9.12 -17.76 -9.83
N ASP A 149 9.80 -16.61 -9.83
CA ASP A 149 11.26 -16.56 -10.00
C ASP A 149 12.00 -16.93 -8.71
N VAL A 150 11.63 -16.25 -7.60
CA VAL A 150 12.29 -16.40 -6.29
C VAL A 150 11.24 -16.35 -5.19
N VAL A 151 11.44 -17.15 -4.14
CA VAL A 151 10.60 -17.21 -2.94
C VAL A 151 11.47 -17.01 -1.71
N ASP A 152 11.09 -16.08 -0.84
CA ASP A 152 11.76 -15.92 0.46
C ASP A 152 11.40 -17.07 1.43
N THR A 153 12.21 -17.26 2.47
CA THR A 153 12.02 -18.34 3.45
C THR A 153 10.66 -18.29 4.15
N MET A 154 10.14 -17.09 4.47
CA MET A 154 8.85 -16.94 5.15
C MET A 154 7.68 -17.35 4.25
N THR A 155 7.77 -17.00 2.98
CA THR A 155 6.76 -17.30 1.97
C THR A 155 6.74 -18.78 1.64
N ALA A 156 7.91 -19.44 1.57
CA ALA A 156 7.98 -20.88 1.44
C ALA A 156 7.32 -21.59 2.65
N ASP A 157 7.57 -21.12 3.87
CA ASP A 157 6.88 -21.60 5.09
C ASP A 157 5.35 -21.43 5.00
N HIS A 158 4.87 -20.27 4.51
CA HIS A 158 3.43 -20.07 4.27
C HIS A 158 2.86 -21.05 3.23
N LEU A 159 3.55 -21.32 2.13
CA LEU A 159 3.11 -22.30 1.12
C LEU A 159 3.02 -23.71 1.70
N ILE A 160 3.98 -24.10 2.53
CA ILE A 160 3.97 -25.40 3.23
C ILE A 160 2.76 -25.49 4.18
N LYS A 161 2.54 -24.43 4.98
CA LYS A 161 1.38 -24.35 5.88
C LYS A 161 0.06 -24.42 5.11
N LEU A 162 -0.04 -23.75 3.97
CA LEU A 162 -1.20 -23.84 3.09
C LEU A 162 -1.47 -25.28 2.65
N VAL A 163 -0.45 -25.98 2.13
CA VAL A 163 -0.60 -27.39 1.69
C VAL A 163 -1.02 -28.28 2.87
N LYS A 164 -0.43 -28.10 4.05
CA LYS A 164 -0.81 -28.85 5.25
C LYS A 164 -2.26 -28.56 5.66
N SER A 165 -2.67 -27.30 5.71
CA SER A 165 -4.03 -26.90 6.05
C SER A 165 -5.06 -27.43 5.03
N ALA A 166 -4.78 -27.37 3.74
CA ALA A 166 -5.66 -27.91 2.71
C ALA A 166 -5.82 -29.44 2.82
N ARG A 167 -4.74 -30.16 3.14
CA ARG A 167 -4.79 -31.60 3.44
C ARG A 167 -5.64 -31.91 4.68
N LEU A 168 -5.59 -31.08 5.72
CA LEU A 168 -6.45 -31.23 6.90
C LEU A 168 -7.94 -31.07 6.56
N LEU A 169 -8.27 -30.27 5.53
CA LEU A 169 -9.62 -30.17 4.96
C LEU A 169 -9.99 -31.36 4.05
N GLY A 170 -9.16 -32.40 3.98
CA GLY A 170 -9.41 -33.61 3.16
C GLY A 170 -9.16 -33.42 1.67
N THR A 171 -8.43 -32.36 1.30
CA THR A 171 -8.10 -32.04 -0.10
C THR A 171 -6.78 -32.67 -0.51
N TYR A 172 -6.74 -33.28 -1.69
CA TYR A 172 -5.50 -33.74 -2.30
C TYR A 172 -4.77 -32.56 -2.94
N CYS A 173 -3.57 -32.25 -2.44
CA CYS A 173 -2.80 -31.10 -2.92
C CYS A 173 -1.60 -31.54 -3.77
N VAL A 174 -1.44 -30.87 -4.90
CA VAL A 174 -0.31 -31.03 -5.82
C VAL A 174 0.35 -29.68 -6.05
N VAL A 175 1.69 -29.64 -6.02
CA VAL A 175 2.46 -28.45 -6.36
C VAL A 175 3.17 -28.67 -7.69
N THR A 176 3.04 -27.73 -8.62
CA THR A 176 3.67 -27.81 -9.94
C THR A 176 4.62 -26.66 -10.20
N GLY A 177 5.55 -26.83 -11.14
CA GLY A 177 6.38 -25.73 -11.63
C GLY A 177 7.47 -25.26 -10.67
N ILE A 178 7.87 -26.08 -9.69
CA ILE A 178 8.96 -25.74 -8.77
C ILE A 178 10.28 -25.60 -9.54
N GLY A 179 10.86 -24.40 -9.49
CA GLY A 179 12.20 -24.13 -10.02
C GLY A 179 13.32 -24.54 -9.06
N PRO A 180 14.59 -24.53 -9.53
CA PRO A 180 15.74 -24.95 -8.73
C PRO A 180 15.94 -24.15 -7.43
N GLU A 181 15.76 -22.83 -7.45
CA GLU A 181 15.95 -21.99 -6.26
C GLU A 181 14.90 -22.28 -5.19
N ILE A 182 13.63 -22.37 -5.60
CA ILE A 182 12.51 -22.70 -4.70
C ILE A 182 12.70 -24.09 -4.10
N ALA A 183 13.13 -25.07 -4.90
CA ALA A 183 13.43 -26.41 -4.40
C ALA A 183 14.50 -26.40 -3.30
N ARG A 184 15.56 -25.60 -3.48
CA ARG A 184 16.61 -25.44 -2.48
C ARG A 184 16.06 -24.84 -1.18
N THR A 185 15.29 -23.75 -1.27
CA THR A 185 14.68 -23.11 -0.10
C THR A 185 13.77 -24.08 0.68
N LEU A 186 12.98 -24.89 -0.02
CA LEU A 186 12.11 -25.90 0.62
C LEU A 186 12.92 -26.97 1.36
N VAL A 187 14.03 -27.43 0.77
CA VAL A 187 14.93 -28.40 1.43
C VAL A 187 15.61 -27.77 2.65
N ASP A 188 16.07 -26.52 2.55
CA ASP A 188 16.72 -25.81 3.66
C ASP A 188 15.75 -25.58 4.85
N LEU A 189 14.46 -25.45 4.56
CA LEU A 189 13.38 -25.39 5.56
C LEU A 189 13.04 -26.75 6.20
N GLY A 190 13.70 -27.83 5.80
CA GLY A 190 13.48 -29.17 6.34
C GLY A 190 12.18 -29.81 5.88
N VAL A 191 11.66 -29.41 4.72
CA VAL A 191 10.45 -30.00 4.16
C VAL A 191 10.69 -31.44 3.77
N GLU A 192 9.93 -32.35 4.37
CA GLU A 192 10.01 -33.76 4.02
C GLU A 192 9.23 -34.04 2.73
N LEU A 193 9.88 -34.69 1.76
CA LEU A 193 9.33 -34.95 0.43
C LEU A 193 8.03 -35.78 0.44
N HIS A 194 7.74 -36.51 1.52
CA HIS A 194 6.49 -37.26 1.64
C HIS A 194 5.29 -36.39 2.01
N GLU A 195 5.52 -35.16 2.48
CA GLU A 195 4.47 -34.20 2.82
C GLU A 195 3.90 -33.47 1.58
N LEU A 196 4.64 -33.48 0.46
CA LEU A 196 4.30 -32.73 -0.76
C LEU A 196 4.33 -33.62 -2.00
N VAL A 197 3.22 -33.63 -2.73
CA VAL A 197 3.21 -34.17 -4.09
C VAL A 197 3.66 -33.08 -5.04
N THR A 198 4.83 -33.24 -5.64
CA THR A 198 5.39 -32.28 -6.60
C THR A 198 5.44 -32.87 -8.00
N LEU A 199 5.06 -32.08 -9.00
CA LEU A 199 5.13 -32.46 -10.41
C LEU A 199 5.73 -31.32 -11.24
N LYS A 200 6.26 -31.62 -12.42
CA LYS A 200 7.00 -30.62 -13.19
C LYS A 200 6.06 -29.60 -13.82
N ARG A 201 4.88 -30.03 -14.28
CA ARG A 201 3.97 -29.18 -15.06
C ARG A 201 2.53 -29.26 -14.55
N LEU A 202 1.78 -28.18 -14.71
CA LEU A 202 0.34 -28.12 -14.42
C LEU A 202 -0.46 -29.27 -15.06
N ARG A 203 -0.11 -29.65 -16.30
CA ARG A 203 -0.73 -30.79 -17.00
C ARG A 203 -0.62 -32.10 -16.22
N GLU A 204 0.56 -32.38 -15.66
CA GLU A 204 0.81 -33.58 -14.87
C GLU A 204 0.04 -33.51 -13.56
N GLY A 205 -0.04 -32.31 -12.94
CA GLY A 205 -0.90 -32.05 -11.78
C GLY A 205 -2.38 -32.35 -12.04
N LEU A 206 -2.91 -31.90 -13.18
CA LEU A 206 -4.28 -32.18 -13.55
C LEU A 206 -4.53 -33.67 -13.76
N GLN A 207 -3.60 -34.37 -14.41
CA GLN A 207 -3.69 -35.83 -14.57
C GLN A 207 -3.73 -36.54 -13.21
N ALA A 208 -2.87 -36.16 -12.26
CA ALA A 208 -2.85 -36.72 -10.92
C ALA A 208 -4.17 -36.48 -10.17
N CYS A 209 -4.72 -35.26 -10.23
CA CYS A 209 -6.02 -34.94 -9.63
C CYS A 209 -7.17 -35.75 -10.24
N LEU A 210 -7.20 -35.92 -11.57
CA LEU A 210 -8.24 -36.70 -12.24
C LEU A 210 -8.19 -38.18 -11.83
N VAL A 211 -7.00 -38.77 -11.74
CA VAL A 211 -6.80 -40.13 -11.24
C VAL A 211 -7.28 -40.25 -9.78
N HIS A 212 -6.95 -39.26 -8.93
CA HIS A 212 -7.40 -39.23 -7.54
C HIS A 212 -8.93 -39.20 -7.43
N LEU A 213 -9.60 -38.37 -8.23
CA LEU A 213 -11.07 -38.29 -8.29
C LEU A 213 -11.71 -39.62 -8.74
N GLN A 214 -11.14 -40.29 -9.73
CA GLN A 214 -11.61 -41.60 -10.19
C GLN A 214 -11.51 -42.63 -9.07
N GLY A 215 -10.40 -42.66 -8.34
CA GLY A 215 -10.22 -43.54 -7.18
C GLY A 215 -11.28 -43.32 -6.09
N ARG A 216 -11.62 -42.07 -5.79
CA ARG A 216 -12.67 -41.72 -4.81
C ARG A 216 -14.06 -42.19 -5.24
N ARG A 217 -14.40 -42.07 -6.52
CA ARG A 217 -15.69 -42.53 -7.07
C ARG A 217 -15.82 -44.06 -7.01
N SER A 218 -14.76 -44.78 -7.37
CA SER A 218 -14.73 -46.25 -7.35
C SER A 218 -14.86 -46.84 -5.93
N SER A 219 -14.23 -46.21 -4.93
CA SER A 219 -14.39 -46.61 -3.52
C SER A 219 -15.79 -46.30 -2.99
N SER A 220 -16.40 -45.20 -3.43
CA SER A 220 -17.76 -44.81 -3.02
C SER A 220 -18.84 -45.69 -3.65
N SER A 221 -18.66 -46.18 -4.88
CA SER A 221 -19.60 -47.12 -5.52
C SER A 221 -19.55 -48.51 -4.90
N HIS A 222 -18.34 -49.04 -4.66
CA HIS A 222 -18.16 -50.34 -3.99
C HIS A 222 -18.83 -50.37 -2.59
N TRP A 223 -18.77 -49.28 -1.83
CA TRP A 223 -19.48 -49.16 -0.56
C TRP A 223 -21.01 -49.23 -0.72
N LYS A 224 -21.57 -48.55 -1.72
CA LYS A 224 -23.02 -48.56 -1.99
C LYS A 224 -23.52 -49.92 -2.45
N ASP A 225 -22.73 -50.64 -3.25
CA ASP A 225 -23.09 -51.97 -3.77
C ASP A 225 -23.00 -53.06 -2.68
N ALA A 226 -22.00 -52.98 -1.79
CA ALA A 226 -21.84 -53.90 -0.66
C ALA A 226 -22.96 -53.77 0.40
N HIS A 227 -23.56 -52.59 0.56
CA HIS A 227 -24.63 -52.36 1.52
C HIS A 227 -26.05 -52.49 0.97
N SER A 228 -26.24 -52.37 -0.36
CA SER A 228 -27.56 -52.61 -1.00
C SER A 228 -27.87 -54.10 -1.18
N SER A 229 -26.83 -54.94 -1.33
CA SER A 229 -26.97 -56.40 -1.46
C SER A 229 -27.30 -57.12 -0.14
N GLY A 230 -27.13 -56.45 1.01
CA GLY A 230 -27.45 -56.98 2.35
C GLY A 230 -28.90 -56.76 2.83
N GLN A 231 -29.73 -56.00 2.10
CA GLN A 231 -31.11 -55.69 2.52
C GLN A 231 -32.22 -56.46 1.77
N SER A 232 -31.89 -57.34 0.81
CA SER A 232 -32.90 -58.12 0.07
C SER A 232 -33.16 -59.54 0.58
N ASN A 233 -32.53 -59.97 1.69
CA ASN A 233 -32.72 -61.32 2.24
C ASN A 233 -33.36 -61.31 3.64
N GLY A 234 -34.47 -60.60 3.77
CA GLY A 234 -35.19 -60.47 5.04
C GLY A 234 -36.65 -60.10 4.86
N ARG A 235 -37.48 -61.12 4.65
CA ARG A 235 -38.96 -61.20 4.69
C ARG A 235 -39.70 -61.13 3.37
#